data_AF-A0A6P6F3J8-F1
#
_entry.id   AF-A0A6P6F3J8-F1
#
_cell.length_a   1.000
_cell.length_b   1.000
_cell.length_c   1.000
_cell.angle_alpha   90.00
_cell.angle_beta   90.00
_cell.angle_gamma   90.00
#
_symmetry.space_group_name_H-M   'P 1'
#
loop_
_entity.id
_entity.type
_entity.pdbx_description
1 polymer ?
#
loop_
_entity_poly.entity_id
_entity_poly.type
_entity_poly.pdbx_seq_one_letter_code
_entity_poly.pdbx_strand_id
1 'polypeptide(L)'
;MGGVWALLLLLAGCLAVSANPTSMPPDDIQVQENFDESRIYGKWFTVAMGSTCPWLKRIRDKLSVSTLVLGKGATEAQISTTHTHWRRGVCEETSGIYEKTDTAGKFLYRKPKWNTTMESYVVHTNYDEYAIVLTKKSSRHHGPTITAKLYGRESQLRDSLLQEFREMALGVGIPADSIFTMANRGECTPGEQIPQSSPALRARRAVLPQEDEGSGAGQPVTDFTKKEDSCQLAHSAGPCLGLFRRYFYNGSSMACETFQYGGCLGNGNNFNSEKECLQTCRTIAACNLPIVTGPCRAMIQLWAFDAVQGKCVLFDYGGCEGNGNKFYSEKECKEYCGVPGDGDEELLRFSN
;
A
#
# COMPACT_ATOMS: atom_id res chain seq x y z
N MET A 1 74.71 -31.12 -11.55
CA MET A 1 73.86 -30.07 -12.17
C MET A 1 72.50 -30.16 -11.53
N GLY A 2 72.05 -29.09 -10.89
CA GLY A 2 70.87 -29.04 -10.02
C GLY A 2 71.27 -28.35 -8.72
N GLY A 3 70.59 -27.35 -8.20
CA GLY A 3 69.42 -26.61 -8.64
C GLY A 3 69.23 -25.52 -7.58
N VAL A 4 69.03 -24.29 -8.01
CA VAL A 4 68.71 -23.12 -7.17
C VAL A 4 67.38 -23.37 -6.46
N TRP A 5 67.17 -22.83 -5.25
CA TRP A 5 65.91 -22.15 -4.91
C TRP A 5 66.03 -21.28 -3.65
N ALA A 6 65.74 -20.00 -3.85
CA ALA A 6 65.67 -18.96 -2.83
C ALA A 6 64.28 -18.96 -2.18
N LEU A 7 64.24 -18.72 -0.86
CA LEU A 7 63.01 -18.47 -0.12
C LEU A 7 62.41 -17.12 -0.53
N LEU A 8 61.15 -17.13 -0.95
CA LEU A 8 60.28 -15.96 -1.06
C LEU A 8 59.04 -16.19 -0.18
N LEU A 9 58.94 -15.42 0.90
CA LEU A 9 57.76 -15.33 1.76
C LEU A 9 56.69 -14.49 1.05
N LEU A 10 55.58 -15.11 0.65
CA LEU A 10 54.39 -14.42 0.14
C LEU A 10 53.35 -14.31 1.26
N LEU A 11 53.17 -13.10 1.77
CA LEU A 11 52.00 -12.70 2.58
C LEU A 11 50.80 -12.55 1.64
N ALA A 12 49.86 -13.49 1.70
CA ALA A 12 48.57 -13.37 1.03
C ALA A 12 47.60 -12.56 1.90
N GLY A 13 47.34 -11.31 1.50
CA GLY A 13 46.25 -10.49 2.05
C GLY A 13 44.89 -11.02 1.59
N CYS A 14 44.06 -11.44 2.54
CA CYS A 14 42.66 -11.78 2.27
C CYS A 14 41.87 -10.48 2.03
N LEU A 15 41.54 -10.19 0.77
CA LEU A 15 40.47 -9.25 0.45
C LEU A 15 39.13 -10.00 0.59
N ALA A 16 38.46 -9.81 1.71
CA ALA A 16 37.06 -10.19 1.87
C ALA A 16 36.22 -9.26 1.01
N VAL A 17 35.89 -9.68 -0.21
CA VAL A 17 34.81 -9.07 -0.99
C VAL A 17 33.50 -9.46 -0.31
N SER A 18 32.90 -8.52 0.41
CA SER A 18 31.50 -8.62 0.81
C SER A 18 30.65 -8.44 -0.45
N ALA A 19 30.43 -9.53 -1.17
CA ALA A 19 29.37 -9.58 -2.16
C ALA A 19 28.04 -9.52 -1.40
N ASN A 20 27.37 -8.38 -1.42
CA ASN A 20 25.95 -8.32 -1.10
C ASN A 20 25.24 -9.31 -2.04
N PRO A 21 24.43 -10.26 -1.53
CA PRO A 21 23.70 -11.16 -2.40
C PRO A 21 22.57 -10.38 -3.06
N THR A 22 22.82 -9.88 -4.27
CA THR A 22 21.74 -9.50 -5.18
C THR A 22 21.07 -10.80 -5.62
N SER A 23 20.05 -11.24 -4.90
CA SER A 23 19.27 -12.43 -5.26
C SER A 23 18.55 -12.16 -6.58
N MET A 24 19.11 -12.65 -7.70
CA MET A 24 18.34 -12.76 -8.93
C MET A 24 17.16 -13.72 -8.65
N PRO A 25 15.94 -13.42 -9.12
CA PRO A 25 14.82 -14.34 -8.97
C PRO A 25 15.18 -15.67 -9.65
N PRO A 26 14.83 -16.82 -9.06
CA PRO A 26 15.23 -18.12 -9.60
C PRO A 26 14.75 -18.27 -11.05
N ASP A 27 15.65 -18.69 -11.94
CA ASP A 27 15.34 -18.86 -13.36
C ASP A 27 14.23 -19.90 -13.58
N ASP A 28 14.14 -20.90 -12.71
CA ASP A 28 13.16 -21.99 -12.81
C ASP A 28 12.19 -21.98 -11.61
N ILE A 29 10.96 -21.53 -11.82
CA ILE A 29 9.89 -21.61 -10.82
C ILE A 29 9.24 -22.98 -10.93
N GLN A 30 9.30 -23.77 -9.86
CA GLN A 30 8.66 -25.08 -9.80
C GLN A 30 7.14 -24.92 -9.63
N VAL A 31 6.38 -25.51 -10.55
CA VAL A 31 4.92 -25.65 -10.43
C VAL A 31 4.58 -26.78 -9.46
N GLN A 32 3.37 -26.76 -8.91
CA GLN A 32 2.88 -27.87 -8.11
C GLN A 32 2.86 -29.18 -8.89
N GLU A 33 3.42 -30.23 -8.29
CA GLU A 33 3.34 -31.58 -8.82
C GLU A 33 1.88 -32.07 -8.89
N ASN A 34 1.56 -32.81 -9.96
CA ASN A 34 0.23 -33.40 -10.18
C ASN A 34 -0.90 -32.36 -10.13
N PHE A 35 -0.65 -31.15 -10.64
CA PHE A 35 -1.64 -30.08 -10.67
C PHE A 35 -2.90 -30.48 -11.45
N ASP A 36 -4.04 -30.53 -10.78
CA ASP A 36 -5.37 -30.72 -11.37
C ASP A 36 -6.05 -29.38 -11.67
N GLU A 37 -6.12 -29.04 -12.96
CA GLU A 37 -6.78 -27.82 -13.44
C GLU A 37 -8.27 -27.78 -13.11
N SER A 38 -8.97 -28.92 -13.13
CA SER A 38 -10.43 -28.93 -12.93
C SER A 38 -10.82 -28.48 -11.53
N ARG A 39 -9.94 -28.71 -10.54
CA ARG A 39 -10.15 -28.37 -9.14
C ARG A 39 -9.79 -26.92 -8.80
N ILE A 40 -8.99 -26.23 -9.62
CA ILE A 40 -8.63 -24.84 -9.35
C ILE A 40 -9.74 -23.84 -9.69
N TYR A 41 -10.74 -24.27 -10.48
CA TYR A 41 -11.82 -23.39 -10.91
C TYR A 41 -12.69 -22.87 -9.74
N GLY A 42 -13.52 -21.89 -10.07
CA GLY A 42 -14.43 -21.24 -9.15
C GLY A 42 -13.84 -19.98 -8.51
N LYS A 43 -14.43 -19.59 -7.38
CA LYS A 43 -14.14 -18.33 -6.71
C LYS A 43 -12.96 -18.46 -5.74
N TRP A 44 -12.16 -17.40 -5.71
CA TRP A 44 -11.01 -17.20 -4.85
C TRP A 44 -10.98 -15.75 -4.35
N PHE A 45 -10.39 -15.52 -3.20
CA PHE A 45 -10.10 -14.20 -2.64
C PHE A 45 -8.60 -13.96 -2.70
N THR A 46 -8.16 -12.83 -3.22
CA THR A 46 -6.76 -12.44 -3.11
C THR A 46 -6.55 -11.87 -1.71
N VAL A 47 -5.82 -12.59 -0.85
CA VAL A 47 -5.67 -12.28 0.60
C VAL A 47 -4.35 -11.58 0.90
N ALA A 48 -3.26 -12.02 0.27
CA ALA A 48 -1.94 -11.39 0.42
C ALA A 48 -1.19 -11.30 -0.91
N MET A 49 -0.23 -10.39 -0.98
CA MET A 49 0.54 -10.12 -2.19
C MET A 49 1.97 -9.70 -1.86
N GLY A 50 2.90 -10.01 -2.74
CA GLY A 50 4.28 -9.52 -2.71
C GLY A 50 4.80 -9.26 -4.11
N SER A 51 5.65 -8.26 -4.33
CA SER A 51 6.20 -8.01 -5.67
C SER A 51 7.54 -7.28 -5.67
N THR A 52 8.38 -7.61 -6.65
CA THR A 52 9.56 -6.79 -7.01
C THR A 52 9.21 -5.65 -7.96
N CYS A 53 7.96 -5.59 -8.46
CA CYS A 53 7.50 -4.50 -9.31
C CYS A 53 7.39 -3.18 -8.50
N PRO A 54 8.16 -2.13 -8.86
CA PRO A 54 8.18 -0.88 -8.10
C PRO A 54 6.80 -0.22 -7.97
N TRP A 55 5.95 -0.37 -8.99
CA TRP A 55 4.60 0.18 -9.00
C TRP A 55 3.68 -0.52 -7.99
N LEU A 56 3.72 -1.85 -7.94
CA LEU A 56 2.84 -2.61 -7.04
C LEU A 56 3.17 -2.34 -5.57
N LYS A 57 4.47 -2.10 -5.28
CA LYS A 57 4.92 -1.64 -3.97
C LYS A 57 4.29 -0.30 -3.55
N ARG A 58 4.07 0.63 -4.50
CA ARG A 58 3.52 1.97 -4.21
C ARG A 58 2.02 1.98 -3.95
N ILE A 59 1.28 1.04 -4.53
CA ILE A 59 -0.18 1.00 -4.41
C ILE A 59 -0.69 0.01 -3.35
N ARG A 60 0.22 -0.65 -2.62
CA ARG A 60 -0.12 -1.70 -1.65
C ARG A 60 -1.23 -1.30 -0.67
N ASP A 61 -1.18 -0.07 -0.17
CA ASP A 61 -2.12 0.43 0.86
C ASP A 61 -3.50 0.80 0.27
N LYS A 62 -3.60 0.82 -1.06
CA LYS A 62 -4.85 1.03 -1.80
C LYS A 62 -5.52 -0.29 -2.19
N LEU A 63 -4.81 -1.41 -2.05
CA LEU A 63 -5.34 -2.73 -2.37
C LEU A 63 -6.13 -3.26 -1.16
N SER A 64 -7.28 -3.86 -1.46
CA SER A 64 -8.11 -4.57 -0.50
C SER A 64 -8.37 -5.96 -1.04
N VAL A 65 -8.84 -6.86 -0.17
CA VAL A 65 -9.20 -8.22 -0.57
C VAL A 65 -10.17 -8.13 -1.76
N SER A 66 -9.82 -8.81 -2.85
CA SER A 66 -10.57 -8.82 -4.10
C SER A 66 -10.94 -10.24 -4.48
N THR A 67 -11.99 -10.40 -5.28
CA THR A 67 -12.41 -11.72 -5.75
C THR A 67 -11.82 -12.01 -7.13
N LEU A 68 -11.42 -13.26 -7.33
CA LEU A 68 -11.04 -13.83 -8.62
C LEU A 68 -11.97 -15.03 -8.87
N VAL A 69 -12.61 -15.07 -10.03
CA VAL A 69 -13.37 -16.22 -10.50
C VAL A 69 -12.63 -16.82 -11.70
N LEU A 70 -12.25 -18.09 -11.56
CA LEU A 70 -11.62 -18.88 -12.61
C LEU A 70 -12.66 -19.79 -13.27
N GLY A 71 -12.70 -19.78 -14.60
CA GLY A 71 -13.59 -20.62 -15.39
C GLY A 71 -12.95 -21.11 -16.68
N LYS A 72 -13.67 -21.98 -17.39
CA LYS A 72 -13.28 -22.43 -18.74
C LYS A 72 -13.31 -21.25 -19.71
N GLY A 73 -12.30 -21.15 -20.58
CA GLY A 73 -12.27 -20.16 -21.65
C GLY A 73 -13.17 -20.52 -22.82
N ALA A 74 -13.11 -19.71 -23.88
CA ALA A 74 -13.87 -19.97 -25.11
C ALA A 74 -13.38 -21.25 -25.83
N THR A 75 -12.11 -21.58 -25.67
CA THR A 75 -11.52 -22.84 -26.15
C THR A 75 -11.00 -23.66 -24.96
N GLU A 76 -10.80 -24.96 -25.17
CA GLU A 76 -10.23 -25.85 -24.16
C GLU A 76 -8.79 -25.47 -23.78
N ALA A 77 -8.09 -24.71 -24.62
CA ALA A 77 -6.75 -24.19 -24.37
C ALA A 77 -6.76 -22.87 -23.54
N GLN A 78 -7.93 -22.37 -23.17
CA GLN A 78 -8.08 -21.08 -22.50
C GLN A 78 -8.72 -21.20 -21.12
N ILE A 79 -8.34 -20.31 -20.22
CA ILE A 79 -8.95 -20.10 -18.91
C ILE A 79 -9.49 -18.66 -18.87
N SER A 80 -10.77 -18.53 -18.54
CA SER A 80 -11.38 -17.23 -18.28
C SER A 80 -11.13 -16.83 -16.84
N THR A 81 -10.75 -15.58 -16.63
CA THR A 81 -10.57 -15.00 -15.31
C THR A 81 -11.43 -13.75 -15.19
N THR A 82 -12.11 -13.58 -14.05
CA THR A 82 -12.88 -12.37 -13.75
C THR A 82 -12.50 -11.89 -12.37
N HIS A 83 -12.01 -10.66 -12.27
CA HIS A 83 -11.56 -10.03 -11.04
C HIS A 83 -12.53 -8.93 -10.65
N THR A 84 -12.96 -8.91 -9.39
CA THR A 84 -13.86 -7.87 -8.85
C THR A 84 -13.19 -7.23 -7.65
N HIS A 85 -13.10 -5.90 -7.65
CA HIS A 85 -12.34 -5.17 -6.64
C HIS A 85 -12.84 -3.74 -6.44
N TRP A 86 -12.59 -3.20 -5.25
CA TRP A 86 -12.82 -1.79 -4.96
C TRP A 86 -11.74 -0.91 -5.57
N ARG A 87 -12.16 0.13 -6.28
CA ARG A 87 -11.28 1.14 -6.85
C ARG A 87 -11.92 2.51 -6.77
N ARG A 88 -11.24 3.46 -6.09
CA ARG A 88 -11.72 4.85 -5.90
C ARG A 88 -13.18 4.94 -5.38
N GLY A 89 -13.61 3.98 -4.56
CA GLY A 89 -14.96 3.92 -3.98
C GLY A 89 -16.03 3.33 -4.89
N VAL A 90 -15.65 2.80 -6.05
CA VAL A 90 -16.53 2.07 -6.98
C VAL A 90 -16.05 0.63 -7.07
N CYS A 91 -16.99 -0.32 -7.14
CA CYS A 91 -16.66 -1.70 -7.43
C CYS A 91 -16.47 -1.90 -8.94
N GLU A 92 -15.27 -2.27 -9.34
CA GLU A 92 -14.91 -2.52 -10.73
C GLU A 92 -14.68 -4.02 -10.99
N GLU A 93 -15.13 -4.47 -12.16
CA GLU A 93 -14.91 -5.82 -12.67
C GLU A 93 -13.97 -5.80 -13.87
N THR A 94 -13.08 -6.78 -13.93
CA THR A 94 -12.15 -6.92 -15.06
C THR A 94 -11.97 -8.37 -15.44
N SER A 95 -12.14 -8.68 -16.72
CA SER A 95 -11.99 -10.04 -17.24
C SER A 95 -10.74 -10.17 -18.10
N GLY A 96 -10.10 -11.34 -18.01
CA GLY A 96 -8.94 -11.71 -18.80
C GLY A 96 -9.02 -13.15 -19.30
N ILE A 97 -8.18 -13.46 -20.28
CA ILE A 97 -8.06 -14.81 -20.86
C ILE A 97 -6.61 -15.26 -20.73
N TYR A 98 -6.39 -16.34 -20.00
CA TYR A 98 -5.10 -17.02 -19.90
C TYR A 98 -5.05 -18.16 -20.90
N GLU A 99 -3.91 -18.32 -21.57
CA GLU A 99 -3.60 -19.46 -22.43
C GLU A 99 -2.91 -20.54 -21.59
N LYS A 100 -3.33 -21.78 -21.78
CA LYS A 100 -2.65 -22.94 -21.20
C LYS A 100 -1.32 -23.16 -21.93
N THR A 101 -0.35 -23.72 -21.21
CA THR A 101 0.95 -24.11 -21.77
C THR A 101 1.11 -25.63 -21.71
N ASP A 102 2.20 -26.14 -22.27
CA ASP A 102 2.52 -27.58 -22.21
C ASP A 102 2.82 -28.07 -20.78
N THR A 103 2.97 -27.16 -19.82
CA THR A 103 3.21 -27.46 -18.41
C THR A 103 1.96 -27.18 -17.59
N ALA A 104 1.39 -28.22 -16.98
CA ALA A 104 0.24 -28.08 -16.07
C ALA A 104 0.60 -27.15 -14.89
N GLY A 105 -0.31 -26.22 -14.56
CA GLY A 105 -0.07 -25.21 -13.53
C GLY A 105 0.72 -23.99 -14.01
N LYS A 106 1.20 -23.97 -15.26
CA LYS A 106 1.79 -22.80 -15.92
C LYS A 106 0.84 -22.23 -16.97
N PHE A 107 0.56 -20.94 -16.85
CA PHE A 107 -0.36 -20.21 -17.71
C PHE A 107 0.30 -18.96 -18.29
N LEU A 108 -0.03 -18.67 -19.54
CA LEU A 108 0.47 -17.53 -20.28
C LEU A 108 -0.62 -16.47 -20.41
N TYR A 109 -0.23 -15.23 -20.17
CA TYR A 109 -1.10 -14.10 -20.37
C TYR A 109 -0.41 -13.07 -21.24
N ARG A 110 -0.97 -12.83 -22.44
CA ARG A 110 -0.41 -11.91 -23.43
C ARG A 110 -1.24 -10.66 -23.54
N LYS A 111 -0.56 -9.52 -23.51
CA LYS A 111 -1.12 -8.21 -23.80
C LYS A 111 -0.59 -7.66 -25.13
N PRO A 112 -1.32 -7.83 -26.25
CA PRO A 112 -0.87 -7.36 -27.55
C PRO A 112 -0.59 -5.85 -27.56
N LYS A 113 -1.47 -5.07 -26.91
CA LYS A 113 -1.34 -3.61 -26.81
C LYS A 113 -0.01 -3.13 -26.21
N TRP A 114 0.56 -3.91 -25.29
CA TRP A 114 1.75 -3.52 -24.52
C TRP A 114 2.96 -4.39 -24.83
N ASN A 115 2.81 -5.29 -25.81
CA ASN A 115 3.76 -6.35 -26.11
C ASN A 115 4.36 -6.99 -24.84
N THR A 116 3.50 -7.19 -23.83
CA THR A 116 3.90 -7.66 -22.50
C THR A 116 3.38 -9.07 -22.32
N THR A 117 4.27 -9.94 -21.85
CA THR A 117 3.97 -11.33 -21.57
C THR A 117 4.13 -11.58 -20.08
N MET A 118 3.12 -12.21 -19.49
CA MET A 118 3.11 -12.64 -18.11
C MET A 118 3.02 -14.16 -18.07
N GLU A 119 3.90 -14.78 -17.29
CA GLU A 119 3.90 -16.22 -17.04
C GLU A 119 3.48 -16.43 -15.58
N SER A 120 2.37 -17.12 -15.36
CA SER A 120 1.85 -17.41 -14.03
C SER A 120 2.00 -18.90 -13.70
N TYR A 121 2.44 -19.17 -12.48
CA TYR A 121 2.80 -20.51 -11.99
C TYR A 121 2.04 -20.75 -10.71
N VAL A 122 1.21 -21.79 -10.67
CA VAL A 122 0.59 -22.27 -9.43
C VAL A 122 1.65 -23.12 -8.72
N VAL A 123 2.23 -22.58 -7.65
CA VAL A 123 3.35 -23.22 -6.95
C VAL A 123 2.88 -24.14 -5.84
N HIS A 124 1.84 -23.73 -5.10
CA HIS A 124 1.24 -24.52 -4.02
C HIS A 124 -0.26 -24.27 -3.94
N THR A 125 -1.06 -25.31 -3.83
CA THR A 125 -2.50 -25.26 -3.60
C THR A 125 -2.99 -26.61 -3.10
N ASN A 126 -3.93 -26.57 -2.16
CA ASN A 126 -4.72 -27.74 -1.78
C ASN A 126 -6.13 -27.71 -2.40
N TYR A 127 -6.38 -26.78 -3.34
CA TYR A 127 -7.65 -26.54 -4.06
C TYR A 127 -8.83 -26.04 -3.22
N ASP A 128 -8.91 -26.49 -1.98
CA ASP A 128 -10.10 -26.36 -1.12
C ASP A 128 -9.94 -25.24 -0.08
N GLU A 129 -8.72 -24.74 0.15
CA GLU A 129 -8.46 -23.68 1.14
C GLU A 129 -7.62 -22.55 0.55
N TYR A 130 -6.48 -22.85 -0.09
CA TYR A 130 -5.56 -21.82 -0.56
C TYR A 130 -4.87 -22.17 -1.89
N ALA A 131 -4.37 -21.14 -2.56
CA ALA A 131 -3.46 -21.25 -3.69
C ALA A 131 -2.43 -20.11 -3.67
N ILE A 132 -1.17 -20.43 -3.90
CA ILE A 132 -0.08 -19.49 -4.09
C ILE A 132 0.28 -19.50 -5.56
N VAL A 133 0.26 -18.30 -6.16
CA VAL A 133 0.60 -18.12 -7.57
C VAL A 133 1.73 -17.11 -7.68
N LEU A 134 2.76 -17.48 -8.44
CA LEU A 134 3.84 -16.59 -8.84
C LEU A 134 3.61 -16.14 -10.27
N THR A 135 3.79 -14.85 -10.54
CA THR A 135 3.72 -14.28 -11.88
C THR A 135 5.02 -13.58 -12.22
N LYS A 136 5.71 -14.06 -13.25
CA LYS A 136 6.83 -13.38 -13.89
C LYS A 136 6.28 -12.48 -14.99
N LYS A 137 6.64 -11.19 -14.96
CA LYS A 137 6.32 -10.22 -16.00
C LYS A 137 7.60 -9.73 -16.64
N SER A 138 7.73 -9.96 -17.95
CA SER A 138 8.83 -9.44 -18.75
C SER A 138 8.43 -8.13 -19.40
N SER A 139 9.13 -7.04 -19.05
CA SER A 139 8.96 -5.73 -19.69
C SER A 139 10.25 -5.30 -20.37
N ARG A 140 10.13 -4.68 -21.54
CA ARG A 140 11.28 -4.10 -22.27
C ARG A 140 11.95 -2.95 -21.53
N HIS A 141 11.23 -2.28 -20.61
CA HIS A 141 11.70 -1.04 -19.97
C HIS A 141 12.29 -1.24 -18.57
N HIS A 142 11.87 -2.27 -17.83
CA HIS A 142 12.18 -2.41 -16.40
C HIS A 142 12.70 -3.80 -16.01
N GLY A 143 13.05 -4.64 -16.99
CA GLY A 143 13.50 -6.01 -16.73
C GLY A 143 12.38 -6.93 -16.24
N PRO A 144 12.71 -8.21 -15.93
CA PRO A 144 11.76 -9.15 -15.38
C PRO A 144 11.39 -8.78 -13.94
N THR A 145 10.09 -8.79 -13.64
CA THR A 145 9.56 -8.60 -12.28
C THR A 145 8.80 -9.84 -11.86
N ILE A 146 8.80 -10.14 -10.57
CA ILE A 146 8.08 -11.27 -10.00
C ILE A 146 7.04 -10.75 -9.00
N THR A 147 5.85 -11.34 -9.04
CA THR A 147 4.74 -11.04 -8.13
C THR A 147 4.21 -12.33 -7.55
N ALA A 148 4.13 -12.43 -6.23
CA ALA A 148 3.49 -13.51 -5.52
C ALA A 148 2.09 -13.07 -5.06
N LYS A 149 1.10 -13.94 -5.21
CA LYS A 149 -0.25 -13.75 -4.68
C LYS A 149 -0.68 -14.98 -3.89
N LEU A 150 -1.25 -14.74 -2.72
CA LEU A 150 -1.95 -15.75 -1.93
C LEU A 150 -3.44 -15.60 -2.16
N TYR A 151 -4.06 -16.68 -2.61
CA TYR A 151 -5.49 -16.81 -2.76
C TYR A 151 -6.05 -17.72 -1.68
N GLY A 152 -7.21 -17.36 -1.13
CA GLY A 152 -8.00 -18.18 -0.23
C GLY A 152 -9.36 -18.52 -0.83
N ARG A 153 -9.93 -19.68 -0.48
CA ARG A 153 -11.37 -19.93 -0.70
C ARG A 153 -12.24 -19.05 0.21
N GLU A 154 -11.65 -18.57 1.30
CA GLU A 154 -12.22 -17.56 2.20
C GLU A 154 -11.41 -16.25 2.16
N SER A 155 -12.05 -15.15 2.57
CA SER A 155 -11.46 -13.81 2.59
C SER A 155 -10.46 -13.58 3.75
N GLN A 156 -10.42 -14.51 4.71
CA GLN A 156 -9.47 -14.55 5.80
C GLN A 156 -8.86 -15.96 5.85
N LEU A 157 -7.56 -16.03 6.07
CA LEU A 157 -6.81 -17.29 6.17
C LEU A 157 -6.09 -17.33 7.52
N ARG A 158 -5.79 -18.54 7.97
CA ARG A 158 -4.98 -18.81 9.17
C ARG A 158 -3.58 -18.21 9.05
N ASP A 159 -3.05 -17.71 10.16
CA ASP A 159 -1.75 -17.03 10.22
C ASP A 159 -0.58 -17.90 9.74
N SER A 160 -0.66 -19.22 9.90
CA SER A 160 0.40 -20.12 9.39
C SER A 160 0.53 -20.03 7.87
N LEU A 161 -0.58 -19.95 7.13
CA LEU A 161 -0.56 -19.82 5.67
C LEU A 161 -0.03 -18.46 5.23
N LEU A 162 -0.31 -17.40 6.00
CA LEU A 162 0.26 -16.07 5.76
C LEU A 162 1.78 -16.08 5.96
N GLN A 163 2.26 -16.79 6.98
CA GLN A 163 3.69 -16.95 7.25
C GLN A 163 4.39 -17.81 6.19
N GLU A 164 3.79 -18.94 5.79
CA GLU A 164 4.29 -19.79 4.69
C GLU A 164 4.37 -19.01 3.37
N PHE A 165 3.34 -18.21 3.05
CA PHE A 165 3.35 -17.31 1.90
C PHE A 165 4.50 -16.30 1.96
N ARG A 166 4.74 -15.71 3.14
CA ARG A 166 5.81 -14.74 3.36
C ARG A 166 7.18 -15.38 3.14
N GLU A 167 7.42 -16.56 3.70
CA GLU A 167 8.68 -17.30 3.53
C GLU A 167 8.94 -17.67 2.08
N MET A 168 7.91 -18.16 1.38
CA MET A 168 7.99 -18.45 -0.05
C MET A 168 8.30 -17.19 -0.88
N ALA A 169 7.60 -16.08 -0.61
CA ALA A 169 7.82 -14.82 -1.32
C ALA A 169 9.24 -14.27 -1.11
N LEU A 170 9.77 -14.36 0.10
CA LEU A 170 11.17 -14.03 0.40
C LEU A 170 12.14 -14.95 -0.37
N GLY A 171 11.86 -16.25 -0.41
CA GLY A 171 12.68 -17.25 -1.11
C GLY A 171 12.82 -17.00 -2.61
N VAL A 172 11.83 -16.36 -3.24
CA VAL A 172 11.88 -15.99 -4.67
C VAL A 172 12.39 -14.57 -4.91
N GLY A 173 12.94 -13.91 -3.89
CA GLY A 173 13.60 -12.61 -3.99
C GLY A 173 12.67 -11.40 -3.87
N ILE A 174 11.43 -11.58 -3.39
CA ILE A 174 10.57 -10.43 -3.07
C ILE A 174 11.01 -9.88 -1.70
N PRO A 175 11.35 -8.59 -1.59
CA PRO A 175 11.83 -8.03 -0.32
C PRO A 175 10.69 -7.96 0.71
N ALA A 176 11.06 -8.11 1.99
CA ALA A 176 10.10 -8.20 3.11
C ALA A 176 9.14 -7.01 3.20
N ASP A 177 9.59 -5.82 2.83
CA ASP A 177 8.81 -4.58 2.87
C ASP A 177 7.86 -4.42 1.66
N SER A 178 7.96 -5.32 0.68
CA SER A 178 7.05 -5.42 -0.46
C SER A 178 6.04 -6.56 -0.33
N ILE A 179 6.01 -7.28 0.79
CA ILE A 179 5.05 -8.35 1.09
C ILE A 179 4.01 -7.80 2.06
N PHE A 180 2.73 -7.95 1.75
CA PHE A 180 1.64 -7.40 2.56
C PHE A 180 0.37 -8.24 2.47
N THR A 181 -0.39 -8.24 3.57
CA THR A 181 -1.75 -8.77 3.65
C THR A 181 -2.73 -7.64 3.35
N MET A 182 -3.74 -7.90 2.54
CA MET A 182 -4.73 -6.89 2.16
C MET A 182 -5.80 -6.72 3.23
N ALA A 183 -6.30 -5.48 3.39
CA ALA A 183 -7.43 -5.22 4.26
C ALA A 183 -8.71 -5.81 3.66
N ASN A 184 -9.50 -6.53 4.45
CA ASN A 184 -10.79 -7.02 4.04
C ASN A 184 -11.84 -5.91 4.14
N ARG A 185 -12.41 -5.49 3.00
CA ARG A 185 -13.46 -4.47 2.91
C ARG A 185 -14.82 -5.05 2.53
N GLY A 186 -14.96 -6.37 2.65
CA GLY A 186 -16.10 -7.10 2.12
C GLY A 186 -16.04 -7.25 0.60
N GLU A 187 -16.89 -8.14 0.10
CA GLU A 187 -17.13 -8.25 -1.33
C GLU A 187 -17.92 -7.07 -1.85
N CYS A 188 -17.82 -6.83 -3.15
CA CYS A 188 -18.60 -5.80 -3.81
C CYS A 188 -19.19 -6.35 -5.10
N THR A 189 -20.31 -5.77 -5.49
CA THR A 189 -20.97 -6.10 -6.76
C THR A 189 -20.58 -5.06 -7.82
N PRO A 190 -20.28 -5.46 -9.07
CA PRO A 190 -19.86 -4.51 -10.11
C PRO A 190 -20.86 -3.36 -10.27
N GLY A 191 -20.38 -2.11 -10.17
CA GLY A 191 -21.22 -0.90 -10.23
C GLY A 191 -21.70 -0.37 -8.87
N GLU A 192 -21.45 -1.09 -7.78
CA GLU A 192 -21.73 -0.61 -6.42
C GLU A 192 -20.82 0.56 -6.03
N GLN A 193 -21.40 1.55 -5.36
CA GLN A 193 -20.70 2.72 -4.83
C GLN A 193 -20.74 2.67 -3.30
N ILE A 194 -19.64 3.05 -2.65
CA ILE A 194 -19.64 3.21 -1.18
C ILE A 194 -20.73 4.23 -0.81
N PRO A 195 -21.67 3.90 0.10
CA PRO A 195 -22.73 4.82 0.48
C PRO A 195 -22.15 6.15 0.93
N GLN A 196 -22.54 7.24 0.26
CA GLN A 196 -22.29 8.58 0.79
C GLN A 196 -23.02 8.67 2.13
N SER A 197 -22.27 8.82 3.22
CA SER A 197 -22.85 9.10 4.52
C SER A 197 -23.70 10.36 4.40
N SER A 198 -25.01 10.20 4.38
CA SER A 198 -25.95 11.30 4.56
C SER A 198 -25.62 11.92 5.92
N PRO A 199 -25.47 13.26 6.04
CA PRO A 199 -25.27 13.85 7.34
C PRO A 199 -26.50 13.51 8.19
N ALA A 200 -26.29 12.74 9.25
CA ALA A 200 -27.33 12.41 10.21
C ALA A 200 -27.99 13.72 10.65
N LEU A 201 -29.29 13.84 10.39
CA LEU A 201 -30.10 14.92 10.94
C LEU A 201 -29.89 14.92 12.46
N ARG A 202 -29.38 16.04 13.00
CA ARG A 202 -29.19 16.26 14.43
C ARG A 202 -30.51 15.99 15.15
N ALA A 203 -30.65 14.82 15.77
CA ALA A 203 -31.64 14.59 16.79
C ALA A 203 -31.29 15.52 17.98
N ARG A 204 -32.24 16.37 18.37
CA ARG A 204 -32.10 17.25 19.54
C ARG A 204 -31.85 16.39 20.77
N ARG A 205 -30.79 16.73 21.51
CA ARG A 205 -30.41 16.12 22.78
C ARG A 205 -31.53 16.36 23.80
N ALA A 206 -32.21 15.30 24.23
CA ALA A 206 -33.04 15.33 25.43
C ALA A 206 -32.11 15.36 26.66
N VAL A 207 -32.39 16.27 27.58
CA VAL A 207 -31.70 16.40 28.87
C VAL A 207 -32.23 15.30 29.80
N LEU A 208 -31.34 14.51 30.37
CA LEU A 208 -31.62 13.70 31.56
C LEU A 208 -30.56 14.00 32.64
N PRO A 209 -30.94 13.92 33.93
CA PRO A 209 -30.18 14.53 35.02
C PRO A 209 -29.04 13.64 35.54
N GLN A 210 -28.17 14.31 36.28
CA GLN A 210 -26.92 13.90 36.92
C GLN A 210 -27.15 13.15 38.23
N GLU A 211 -26.55 11.95 38.37
CA GLU A 211 -26.14 11.24 39.59
C GLU A 211 -25.03 10.25 39.13
N ASP A 212 -23.95 9.90 39.80
CA ASP A 212 -23.38 10.23 41.11
C ASP A 212 -21.88 9.84 41.07
N GLU A 213 -21.10 10.32 42.03
CA GLU A 213 -19.65 10.07 42.13
C GLU A 213 -19.29 8.57 42.27
N GLY A 214 -18.25 8.15 41.53
CA GLY A 214 -17.62 6.84 41.64
C GLY A 214 -16.12 6.90 41.38
N SER A 215 -15.35 6.95 42.47
CA SER A 215 -13.89 6.86 42.50
C SER A 215 -13.43 5.41 42.40
N GLY A 216 -12.41 5.11 41.59
CA GLY A 216 -11.75 3.79 41.63
C GLY A 216 -11.00 3.37 40.36
N ALA A 217 -9.72 3.75 40.29
CA ALA A 217 -8.59 3.07 39.65
C ALA A 217 -8.86 2.17 38.41
N GLY A 218 -8.69 2.73 37.22
CA GLY A 218 -8.40 1.98 36.00
C GLY A 218 -6.96 2.22 35.53
N GLN A 219 -6.23 1.12 35.28
CA GLN A 219 -4.87 1.13 34.69
C GLN A 219 -4.83 1.91 33.37
N PRO A 220 -3.66 2.49 33.00
CA PRO A 220 -3.51 3.18 31.73
C PRO A 220 -3.59 2.14 30.61
N VAL A 221 -4.75 2.05 29.97
CA VAL A 221 -4.87 1.38 28.68
C VAL A 221 -4.14 2.29 27.70
N THR A 222 -2.87 1.98 27.44
CA THR A 222 -2.18 2.45 26.24
C THR A 222 -2.82 1.73 25.07
N ASP A 223 -4.01 2.21 24.70
CA ASP A 223 -4.65 1.83 23.45
C ASP A 223 -3.82 2.46 22.34
N PHE A 224 -3.25 1.60 21.50
CA PHE A 224 -2.58 2.01 20.28
C PHE A 224 -3.65 2.48 19.30
N THR A 225 -4.30 3.62 19.59
CA THR A 225 -5.04 4.37 18.58
C THR A 225 -4.04 4.66 17.47
N LYS A 226 -4.26 4.06 16.30
CA LYS A 226 -3.50 4.37 15.09
C LYS A 226 -3.47 5.89 14.96
N LYS A 227 -2.28 6.46 14.76
CA LYS A 227 -2.07 7.91 14.77
C LYS A 227 -2.94 8.58 13.68
N GLU A 228 -3.31 7.83 12.63
CA GLU A 228 -4.24 8.23 11.58
C GLU A 228 -5.69 8.44 12.05
N ASP A 229 -6.17 7.67 13.03
CA ASP A 229 -7.55 7.81 13.57
C ASP A 229 -7.70 9.08 14.41
N SER A 230 -6.58 9.56 14.98
CA SER A 230 -6.55 10.80 15.76
C SER A 230 -6.84 12.03 14.91
N CYS A 231 -6.51 12.01 13.62
CA CYS A 231 -6.66 13.15 12.72
C CYS A 231 -8.12 13.54 12.46
N GLN A 232 -9.09 12.68 12.79
CA GLN A 232 -10.53 12.94 12.66
C GLN A 232 -11.16 13.52 13.93
N LEU A 233 -10.43 13.53 15.05
CA LEU A 233 -10.93 14.06 16.32
C LEU A 233 -10.88 15.59 16.32
N ALA A 234 -11.76 16.25 17.06
CA ALA A 234 -11.60 17.68 17.35
C ALA A 234 -10.37 17.92 18.25
N HIS A 235 -9.78 19.12 18.27
CA HIS A 235 -8.75 19.42 19.27
C HIS A 235 -9.34 19.41 20.68
N SER A 236 -8.53 19.05 21.67
CA SER A 236 -8.92 19.07 23.08
C SER A 236 -7.86 19.73 23.93
N ALA A 237 -8.21 20.88 24.54
CA ALA A 237 -7.31 21.61 25.44
C ALA A 237 -7.03 20.85 26.75
N GLY A 238 -7.97 19.99 27.18
CA GLY A 238 -7.90 19.35 28.49
C GLY A 238 -8.22 20.30 29.65
N PRO A 239 -8.31 19.81 30.89
CA PRO A 239 -8.74 20.61 32.04
C PRO A 239 -7.61 21.43 32.68
N CYS A 240 -6.35 21.16 32.34
CA CYS A 240 -5.23 21.92 32.89
C CYS A 240 -5.17 23.34 32.30
N LEU A 241 -4.56 24.27 33.05
CA LEU A 241 -4.53 25.71 32.73
C LEU A 241 -3.23 26.18 32.07
N GLY A 242 -2.42 25.26 31.54
CA GLY A 242 -1.24 25.59 30.76
C GLY A 242 -1.61 26.26 29.43
N LEU A 243 -0.68 27.04 28.87
CA LEU A 243 -0.86 27.76 27.61
C LEU A 243 0.16 27.26 26.57
N PHE A 244 0.14 25.96 26.29
CA PHE A 244 1.05 25.35 25.34
C PHE A 244 0.48 25.47 23.92
N ARG A 245 1.18 26.20 23.03
CA ARG A 245 0.80 26.24 21.61
C ARG A 245 1.04 24.87 20.98
N ARG A 246 -0.03 24.24 20.49
CA ARG A 246 -0.01 22.94 19.81
C ARG A 246 -0.72 23.03 18.47
N TYR A 247 -0.54 22.03 17.64
CA TYR A 247 -1.18 21.91 16.33
C TYR A 247 -2.20 20.78 16.34
N PHE A 248 -3.32 20.97 15.65
CA PHE A 248 -4.30 19.93 15.37
C PHE A 248 -4.65 19.95 13.88
N TYR A 249 -4.97 18.79 13.33
CA TYR A 249 -5.44 18.68 11.97
C TYR A 249 -6.94 19.00 11.91
N ASN A 250 -7.29 19.99 11.10
CA ASN A 250 -8.67 20.33 10.80
C ASN A 250 -9.03 19.75 9.43
N GLY A 251 -9.82 18.68 9.40
CA GLY A 251 -10.26 18.03 8.16
C GLY A 251 -11.13 18.91 7.26
N SER A 252 -11.78 19.95 7.81
CA SER A 252 -12.63 20.86 7.03
C SER A 252 -11.80 21.88 6.24
N SER A 253 -10.78 22.46 6.87
CA SER A 253 -9.84 23.37 6.20
C SER A 253 -8.68 22.63 5.52
N MET A 254 -8.56 21.32 5.76
CA MET A 254 -7.45 20.47 5.33
C MET A 254 -6.09 21.05 5.74
N ALA A 255 -6.02 21.66 6.92
CA ALA A 255 -4.85 22.38 7.41
C ALA A 255 -4.51 21.98 8.85
N CYS A 256 -3.26 22.21 9.25
CA CYS A 256 -2.83 22.07 10.64
C CYS A 256 -2.92 23.43 11.33
N GLU A 257 -3.93 23.59 12.18
CA GLU A 257 -4.24 24.82 12.87
C GLU A 257 -3.69 24.79 14.30
N THR A 258 -3.44 25.95 14.89
CA THR A 258 -2.92 26.04 16.26
C THR A 258 -4.03 26.17 17.28
N PHE A 259 -3.87 25.50 18.41
CA PHE A 259 -4.75 25.65 19.58
C PHE A 259 -3.92 25.76 20.87
N GLN A 260 -4.56 26.22 21.94
CA GLN A 260 -3.95 26.27 23.28
C GLN A 260 -4.26 24.97 24.03
N TYR A 261 -3.21 24.21 24.32
CA TYR A 261 -3.30 22.99 25.10
C TYR A 261 -2.96 23.26 26.56
N GLY A 262 -3.82 22.78 27.44
CA GLY A 262 -3.76 22.92 28.89
C GLY A 262 -2.58 22.23 29.56
N GLY A 263 -1.93 21.29 28.87
CA GLY A 263 -0.76 20.56 29.39
C GLY A 263 -1.09 19.20 30.01
N CYS A 264 -2.37 18.84 30.15
CA CYS A 264 -2.77 17.48 30.58
C CYS A 264 -4.05 17.01 29.89
N LEU A 265 -4.22 15.68 29.83
CA LEU A 265 -5.33 14.99 29.16
C LEU A 265 -5.49 15.44 27.69
N GLY A 266 -6.70 15.36 27.14
CA GLY A 266 -6.98 15.66 25.75
C GLY A 266 -7.02 14.41 24.87
N ASN A 267 -6.76 14.58 23.57
CA ASN A 267 -6.81 13.50 22.59
C ASN A 267 -5.62 13.55 21.63
N GLY A 268 -5.54 12.56 20.74
CA GLY A 268 -4.42 12.37 19.83
C GLY A 268 -4.30 13.41 18.71
N ASN A 269 -5.29 14.29 18.49
CA ASN A 269 -5.17 15.39 17.52
C ASN A 269 -4.40 16.57 18.12
N ASN A 270 -3.17 16.30 18.55
CA ASN A 270 -2.34 17.23 19.31
C ASN A 270 -0.86 17.00 18.99
N PHE A 271 -0.30 17.88 18.17
CA PHE A 271 1.06 17.79 17.64
C PHE A 271 1.92 18.96 18.10
N ASN A 272 3.23 18.73 18.26
CA ASN A 272 4.16 19.77 18.71
C ASN A 272 4.55 20.74 17.60
N SER A 273 4.44 20.31 16.33
CA SER A 273 4.80 21.11 15.18
C SER A 273 3.82 20.92 14.03
N GLU A 274 3.70 21.94 13.17
CA GLU A 274 2.93 21.86 11.93
C GLU A 274 3.42 20.72 11.03
N LYS A 275 4.76 20.54 10.98
CA LYS A 275 5.40 19.45 10.23
C LYS A 275 4.89 18.09 10.65
N GLU A 276 4.91 17.81 11.95
CA GLU A 276 4.46 16.54 12.50
C GLU A 276 2.97 16.31 12.20
N CYS A 277 2.15 17.34 12.39
CA CYS A 277 0.73 17.29 12.10
C CYS A 277 0.47 16.97 10.62
N LEU A 278 1.11 17.68 9.69
CA LEU A 278 0.94 17.45 8.25
C LEU A 278 1.45 16.08 7.82
N GLN A 279 2.61 15.65 8.31
CA GLN A 279 3.14 14.32 7.98
C GLN A 279 2.28 13.17 8.51
N THR A 280 1.55 13.39 9.60
CA THR A 280 0.66 12.40 10.20
C THR A 280 -0.72 12.39 9.54
N CYS A 281 -1.30 13.56 9.28
CA CYS A 281 -2.73 13.70 8.99
C CYS A 281 -3.07 14.15 7.57
N ARG A 282 -2.10 14.63 6.78
CA ARG A 282 -2.37 15.11 5.42
C ARG A 282 -2.86 13.98 4.52
N THR A 283 -3.88 14.27 3.72
CA THR A 283 -4.43 13.34 2.74
C THR A 283 -4.12 13.78 1.32
N ILE A 284 -4.39 12.92 0.33
CA ILE A 284 -4.22 13.24 -1.10
C ILE A 284 -5.09 14.42 -1.57
N ALA A 285 -6.15 14.78 -0.82
CA ALA A 285 -6.96 15.95 -1.11
C ALA A 285 -6.15 17.26 -1.04
N ALA A 286 -5.06 17.27 -0.28
CA ALA A 286 -4.13 18.41 -0.22
C ALA A 286 -3.56 18.80 -1.59
N CYS A 287 -3.41 17.83 -2.51
CA CYS A 287 -2.89 18.07 -3.84
C CYS A 287 -3.81 18.95 -4.71
N ASN A 288 -5.08 19.08 -4.35
CA ASN A 288 -6.02 19.93 -5.07
C ASN A 288 -6.18 21.32 -4.44
N LEU A 289 -5.47 21.61 -3.34
CA LEU A 289 -5.52 22.90 -2.66
C LEU A 289 -4.57 23.91 -3.32
N PRO A 290 -4.86 25.22 -3.26
CA PRO A 290 -3.97 26.24 -3.80
C PRO A 290 -2.62 26.26 -3.04
N ILE A 291 -1.56 26.70 -3.70
CA ILE A 291 -0.27 26.99 -3.04
C ILE A 291 -0.44 28.27 -2.22
N VAL A 292 -0.23 28.20 -0.89
CA VAL A 292 -0.46 29.32 0.03
C VAL A 292 0.81 29.62 0.82
N THR A 293 1.39 30.81 0.59
CA THR A 293 2.54 31.33 1.36
C THR A 293 2.18 31.60 2.82
N GLY A 294 0.94 32.01 3.11
CA GLY A 294 0.52 32.42 4.45
C GLY A 294 0.92 33.87 4.79
N PRO A 295 0.42 34.42 5.91
CA PRO A 295 0.59 35.83 6.25
C PRO A 295 1.94 36.18 6.91
N CYS A 296 2.67 35.17 7.42
CA CYS A 296 3.98 35.39 8.01
C CYS A 296 5.07 35.66 6.94
N ARG A 297 6.19 36.27 7.35
CA ARG A 297 7.23 36.79 6.44
C ARG A 297 8.55 36.02 6.47
N ALA A 298 8.55 34.78 6.95
CA ALA A 298 9.71 33.90 6.80
C ALA A 298 9.87 33.46 5.33
N MET A 299 11.08 33.08 4.93
CA MET A 299 11.36 32.51 3.61
C MET A 299 11.75 31.04 3.78
N ILE A 300 10.75 30.19 4.04
CA ILE A 300 10.97 28.75 4.23
C ILE A 300 10.68 28.06 2.89
N GLN A 301 11.71 27.57 2.22
CA GLN A 301 11.53 26.82 0.99
C GLN A 301 10.91 25.46 1.28
N LEU A 302 9.70 25.25 0.78
CA LEU A 302 8.98 23.98 0.83
C LEU A 302 8.52 23.59 -0.56
N TRP A 303 8.08 22.35 -0.70
CA TRP A 303 7.49 21.85 -1.93
C TRP A 303 5.97 21.96 -1.83
N ALA A 304 5.32 22.32 -2.93
CA ALA A 304 3.87 22.26 -3.09
C ALA A 304 3.57 21.62 -4.44
N PHE A 305 2.39 21.04 -4.57
CA PHE A 305 1.94 20.49 -5.82
C PHE A 305 1.16 21.55 -6.60
N ASP A 306 1.63 21.87 -7.81
CA ASP A 306 0.91 22.73 -8.73
C ASP A 306 -0.03 21.87 -9.58
N ALA A 307 -1.33 21.93 -9.26
CA ALA A 307 -2.36 21.18 -9.97
C ALA A 307 -2.59 21.64 -11.41
N VAL A 308 -2.22 22.88 -11.75
CA VAL A 308 -2.31 23.41 -13.13
C VAL A 308 -1.17 22.85 -13.98
N GLN A 309 0.04 22.80 -13.42
CA GLN A 309 1.23 22.30 -14.11
C GLN A 309 1.42 20.78 -13.96
N GLY A 310 0.65 20.13 -13.10
CA GLY A 310 0.76 18.70 -12.82
C GLY A 310 2.09 18.31 -12.17
N LYS A 311 2.77 19.21 -11.44
CA LYS A 311 4.12 18.96 -10.92
C LYS A 311 4.36 19.53 -9.54
N CYS A 312 5.27 18.89 -8.81
CA CYS A 312 5.79 19.43 -7.55
C CYS A 312 6.75 20.58 -7.84
N VAL A 313 6.49 21.73 -7.22
CA VAL A 313 7.27 22.95 -7.35
C VAL A 313 7.73 23.43 -5.98
N LEU A 314 8.89 24.11 -5.95
CA LEU A 314 9.31 24.86 -4.77
C LEU A 314 8.48 26.13 -4.64
N PHE A 315 8.14 26.49 -3.40
CA PHE A 315 7.51 27.77 -3.07
C PHE A 315 8.03 28.28 -1.72
N ASP A 316 7.94 29.59 -1.53
CA ASP A 316 8.30 30.23 -0.26
C ASP A 316 7.10 30.22 0.69
N TYR A 317 7.24 29.46 1.78
CA TYR A 317 6.30 29.44 2.88
C TYR A 317 6.68 30.50 3.92
N GLY A 318 5.70 31.33 4.26
CA GLY A 318 5.80 32.45 5.20
C GLY A 318 6.07 32.04 6.64
N GLY A 319 5.92 30.76 6.99
CA GLY A 319 6.23 30.21 8.32
C GLY A 319 5.05 30.18 9.30
N CYS A 320 3.83 30.51 8.85
CA CYS A 320 2.61 30.24 9.59
C CYS A 320 1.40 30.08 8.66
N GLU A 321 0.40 29.33 9.13
CA GLU A 321 -0.88 29.10 8.46
C GLU A 321 -0.74 28.45 7.07
N GLY A 322 -1.66 28.75 6.15
CA GLY A 322 -1.80 28.06 4.88
C GLY A 322 -2.56 26.74 5.03
N ASN A 323 -2.39 25.87 4.05
CA ASN A 323 -3.18 24.63 3.94
C ASN A 323 -2.28 23.39 3.87
N GLY A 324 -2.88 22.24 3.57
CA GLY A 324 -2.18 20.96 3.47
C GLY A 324 -1.28 20.80 2.24
N ASN A 325 -1.33 21.68 1.23
CA ASN A 325 -0.48 21.60 0.03
C ASN A 325 0.95 22.10 0.29
N LYS A 326 1.60 21.51 1.28
CA LYS A 326 2.96 21.83 1.71
C LYS A 326 3.69 20.53 2.07
N PHE A 327 4.88 20.34 1.51
CA PHE A 327 5.70 19.14 1.63
C PHE A 327 7.14 19.53 1.96
N TYR A 328 7.83 18.74 2.79
CA TYR A 328 9.19 19.03 3.24
C TYR A 328 10.26 18.50 2.29
N SER A 329 9.87 17.72 1.28
CA SER A 329 10.76 17.28 0.20
C SER A 329 10.01 17.10 -1.12
N GLU A 330 10.74 17.17 -2.23
CA GLU A 330 10.20 16.89 -3.55
C GLU A 330 9.64 15.46 -3.64
N LYS A 331 10.36 14.52 -3.04
CA LYS A 331 9.98 13.11 -2.98
C LYS A 331 8.64 12.95 -2.27
N GLU A 332 8.48 13.57 -1.10
CA GLU A 332 7.22 13.57 -0.35
C GLU A 332 6.08 14.17 -1.17
N CYS A 333 6.30 15.31 -1.83
CA CYS A 333 5.29 15.89 -2.73
C CYS A 333 4.91 14.94 -3.88
N LYS A 334 5.91 14.32 -4.52
CA LYS A 334 5.68 13.38 -5.64
C LYS A 334 4.96 12.11 -5.20
N GLU A 335 5.26 11.62 -4.00
CA GLU A 335 4.58 10.46 -3.41
C GLU A 335 3.11 10.72 -3.10
N TYR A 336 2.79 11.93 -2.61
CA TYR A 336 1.41 12.33 -2.31
C TYR A 336 0.63 12.77 -3.55
N CYS A 337 1.24 13.57 -4.43
CA CYS A 337 0.55 14.35 -5.46
C CYS A 337 1.02 14.13 -6.89
N GLY A 338 2.17 13.49 -7.13
CA GLY A 338 2.68 13.28 -8.48
C GLY A 338 1.64 12.58 -9.37
N VAL A 339 1.12 13.31 -10.36
CA VAL A 339 0.12 12.83 -11.33
C VAL A 339 0.76 11.92 -12.38
N PRO A 340 -0.04 11.10 -13.08
CA PRO A 340 0.40 10.11 -14.03
C PRO A 340 0.93 10.79 -15.30
N GLY A 341 2.07 10.31 -15.80
CA GLY A 341 2.76 10.87 -16.95
C GLY A 341 3.09 9.79 -17.98
N ASP A 342 2.14 9.61 -18.90
CA ASP A 342 2.24 8.98 -20.22
C ASP A 342 2.40 7.46 -20.35
N GLY A 343 1.77 6.71 -19.44
CA GLY A 343 1.41 5.30 -19.66
C GLY A 343 0.26 4.78 -18.77
N ASP A 344 -0.36 5.67 -17.99
CA ASP A 344 -0.91 5.35 -16.68
C ASP A 344 -2.41 5.65 -16.49
N GLU A 345 -3.06 6.26 -17.49
CA GLU A 345 -4.52 6.18 -17.65
C GLU A 345 -4.96 4.82 -18.23
N GLU A 346 -4.06 4.11 -18.93
CA GLU A 346 -4.34 2.75 -19.39
C GLU A 346 -3.74 1.68 -18.47
N LEU A 347 -2.84 2.00 -17.52
CA LEU A 347 -2.38 1.09 -16.41
C LEU A 347 -3.49 0.67 -15.44
N LEU A 348 -4.59 1.38 -15.50
CA LEU A 348 -5.84 1.07 -14.81
C LEU A 348 -6.67 0.00 -15.55
N ARG A 349 -6.27 -0.38 -16.78
CA ARG A 349 -6.76 -1.55 -17.52
C ARG A 349 -5.92 -2.82 -17.33
N PHE A 350 -4.96 -2.85 -16.40
CA PHE A 350 -4.00 -3.96 -16.29
C PHE A 350 -4.44 -5.07 -15.33
N SER A 351 -5.74 -5.15 -15.07
CA SER A 351 -6.42 -6.41 -14.75
C SER A 351 -7.09 -7.06 -15.97
N ASN A 352 -7.05 -6.46 -17.17
CA ASN A 352 -7.54 -7.15 -18.36
C ASN A 352 -6.68 -8.36 -18.62
#